data_AF-A0A7J9UTQ9-F1
#
_entry.id   AF-A0A7J9UTQ9-F1
#
_cell.length_a   1.000
_cell.length_b   1.000
_cell.length_c   1.000
_cell.angle_alpha   90.00
_cell.angle_beta   90.00
_cell.angle_gamma   90.00
#
_symmetry.space_group_name_H-M   'P 1'
#
loop_
_entity.id
_entity.type
_entity.pdbx_description
1 polymer ?
#
loop_
_entity_poly.entity_id
_entity_poly.type
_entity_poly.pdbx_seq_one_letter_code
_entity_poly.pdbx_strand_id
1 'polypeptide(L)'
;MEASLDAETYPLLRDHLVHSILATATPERAERLFPGDPQQLLRPFGSVSLGSGAAGVLGVLATVGTKVPTELVDWLEGAVPGMEGPGPGLVDGLGGIALALDRLGRHEAAGRIWHEVERAPLDRLGTALADGLPGLGLALLERAPFSDGEALCDRIFLIAEELVRRLEDGAHDLRRPGLLHGGAGAALFLLHVYEMTADRRMLAQAERALRHDLAFLGWADLAAEGAPELWRTRPLLGSGSAGVAMVLHEALNHLDTPWMLQARDAIAEACERRVGSHAGLLHGWAGTLVALHYLRSRPWDPPADRHAVVRPHLERLAHPAARARIPFVGLDASRSSADLGTGAAGVLLALEHLLGEGERRLPLFW
;
A
#
# COMPACT_ATOMS: atom_id res chain seq x y z
N MET A 1 28.18 22.79 1.74
CA MET A 1 27.80 21.70 0.84
C MET A 1 26.38 21.35 1.23
N GLU A 2 25.39 21.81 0.46
CA GLU A 2 24.00 21.44 0.72
C GLU A 2 23.92 19.92 0.63
N ALA A 3 23.45 19.26 1.68
CA ALA A 3 23.20 17.84 1.63
C ALA A 3 22.07 17.63 0.61
N SER A 4 22.35 16.99 -0.53
CA SER A 4 21.31 16.43 -1.39
C SER A 4 20.92 15.05 -0.85
N LEU A 5 19.69 14.62 -1.14
CA LEU A 5 19.29 13.22 -1.02
C LEU A 5 19.07 12.72 -2.46
N ASP A 6 19.96 11.86 -2.90
CA ASP A 6 20.05 11.33 -4.26
C ASP A 6 20.53 9.86 -4.22
N ALA A 7 20.66 9.23 -5.39
CA ALA A 7 21.08 7.84 -5.50
C ALA A 7 22.47 7.55 -4.87
N GLU A 8 23.39 8.53 -4.85
CA GLU A 8 24.73 8.35 -4.28
C GLU A 8 24.72 8.41 -2.75
N THR A 9 23.91 9.29 -2.18
CA THR A 9 23.79 9.48 -0.72
C THR A 9 22.76 8.55 -0.07
N TYR A 10 21.84 8.00 -0.86
CA TYR A 10 20.77 7.12 -0.39
C TYR A 10 21.27 5.85 0.33
N PRO A 11 22.30 5.11 -0.14
CA PRO A 11 22.77 3.90 0.56
C PRO A 11 23.11 4.12 2.04
N LEU A 12 23.74 5.26 2.37
CA LEU A 12 24.05 5.61 3.76
C LEU A 12 22.78 5.88 4.59
N LEU A 13 21.79 6.57 4.00
CA LEU A 13 20.51 6.81 4.66
C LEU A 13 19.72 5.50 4.84
N ARG A 14 19.71 4.64 3.83
CA ARG A 14 19.08 3.32 3.86
C ARG A 14 19.63 2.50 5.02
N ASP A 15 20.95 2.41 5.14
CA ASP A 15 21.60 1.66 6.24
C ASP A 15 21.26 2.24 7.62
N HIS A 16 21.21 3.58 7.73
CA HIS A 16 20.79 4.24 8.97
C HIS A 16 19.32 3.95 9.33
N LEU A 17 18.41 3.97 8.36
CA LEU A 17 16.99 3.64 8.57
C LEU A 17 16.82 2.19 8.98
N VAL A 18 17.50 1.26 8.29
CA VAL A 18 17.50 -0.17 8.63
C VAL A 18 17.98 -0.38 10.07
N HIS A 19 19.11 0.21 10.44
CA HIS A 19 19.64 0.09 11.80
C HIS A 19 18.67 0.67 12.84
N SER A 20 18.08 1.84 12.54
CA SER A 20 17.15 2.50 13.45
C SER A 20 15.87 1.69 13.65
N ILE A 21 15.31 1.10 12.58
CA ILE A 21 14.14 0.21 12.66
C ILE A 21 14.46 -1.00 13.53
N LEU A 22 15.56 -1.70 13.25
CA LEU A 22 15.96 -2.89 14.01
C LEU A 22 16.21 -2.58 15.49
N ALA A 23 16.77 -1.40 15.81
CA ALA A 23 16.99 -0.97 17.19
C ALA A 23 15.70 -0.71 17.98
N THR A 24 14.55 -0.57 17.31
CA THR A 24 13.23 -0.45 17.98
C THR A 24 12.56 -1.79 18.25
N ALA A 25 13.11 -2.91 17.78
CA ALA A 25 12.55 -4.22 18.01
C ALA A 25 12.60 -4.59 19.50
N THR A 26 11.51 -5.15 20.01
CA THR A 26 11.36 -5.64 21.39
C THR A 26 10.91 -7.11 21.38
N PRO A 27 11.78 -8.06 21.01
CA PRO A 27 11.44 -9.48 20.90
C PRO A 27 10.96 -10.10 22.22
N GLU A 28 11.33 -9.51 23.36
CA GLU A 28 10.88 -9.91 24.69
C GLU A 28 9.38 -9.64 24.96
N ARG A 29 8.72 -8.84 24.11
CA ARG A 29 7.29 -8.50 24.24
C ARG A 29 6.45 -9.39 23.34
N ALA A 30 5.52 -10.14 23.94
CA ALA A 30 4.65 -11.06 23.20
C ALA A 30 3.56 -10.32 22.40
N GLU A 31 3.12 -9.15 22.87
CA GLU A 31 2.00 -8.41 22.29
C GLU A 31 2.37 -7.59 21.05
N ARG A 32 3.65 -7.22 20.92
CA ARG A 32 4.13 -6.34 19.85
C ARG A 32 5.65 -6.35 19.72
N LEU A 33 6.14 -6.60 18.51
CA LEU A 33 7.56 -6.58 18.17
C LEU A 33 8.13 -5.18 17.89
N PHE A 34 7.38 -4.33 17.20
CA PHE A 34 7.82 -3.00 16.78
C PHE A 34 6.81 -1.92 17.18
N PRO A 35 7.24 -0.71 17.58
CA PRO A 35 6.31 0.40 17.78
C PRO A 35 5.61 0.76 16.45
N GLY A 36 4.33 1.12 16.50
CA GLY A 36 3.56 1.51 15.33
C GLY A 36 2.32 2.32 15.67
N ASP A 37 1.45 2.47 14.69
CA ASP A 37 0.19 3.18 14.77
C ASP A 37 -0.69 2.62 15.92
N PRO A 38 -1.44 3.47 16.65
CA PRO A 38 -2.37 3.01 17.69
C PRO A 38 -3.35 1.92 17.24
N GLN A 39 -3.65 1.82 15.93
CA GLN A 39 -4.42 0.73 15.35
C GLN A 39 -3.87 -0.66 15.70
N GLN A 40 -2.58 -0.79 15.99
CA GLN A 40 -1.97 -2.02 16.51
C GLN A 40 -2.67 -2.56 17.77
N LEU A 41 -3.22 -1.67 18.60
CA LEU A 41 -3.90 -2.00 19.86
C LEU A 41 -5.42 -2.01 19.73
N LEU A 42 -5.96 -1.38 18.68
CA LEU A 42 -7.40 -1.23 18.46
C LEU A 42 -7.95 -2.30 17.52
N ARG A 43 -7.08 -2.92 16.71
CA ARG A 43 -7.45 -3.99 15.80
C ARG A 43 -6.94 -5.32 16.34
N PRO A 44 -7.77 -6.38 16.27
CA PRO A 44 -7.23 -7.73 16.34
C PRO A 44 -6.07 -7.83 15.33
N PHE A 45 -4.91 -8.29 15.78
CA PHE A 45 -3.74 -8.57 14.92
C PHE A 45 -3.02 -7.35 14.34
N GLY A 46 -3.38 -6.13 14.73
CA GLY A 46 -2.70 -4.93 14.23
C GLY A 46 -1.19 -4.93 14.54
N SER A 47 -0.76 -5.52 15.65
CA SER A 47 0.67 -5.64 15.98
C SER A 47 1.46 -6.61 15.08
N VAL A 48 0.78 -7.46 14.31
CA VAL A 48 1.38 -8.48 13.44
C VAL A 48 1.07 -8.23 11.96
N SER A 49 0.04 -7.46 11.63
CA SER A 49 -0.43 -7.22 10.27
C SER A 49 0.61 -6.58 9.33
N LEU A 50 0.31 -6.59 8.03
CA LEU A 50 1.17 -5.97 7.03
C LEU A 50 1.15 -4.44 7.13
N GLY A 51 -0.01 -3.84 7.40
CA GLY A 51 -0.17 -2.39 7.41
C GLY A 51 0.48 -1.71 8.62
N SER A 52 0.23 -2.24 9.81
CA SER A 52 0.66 -1.61 11.07
C SER A 52 1.57 -2.48 11.93
N GLY A 53 1.80 -3.75 11.56
CA GLY A 53 2.46 -4.73 12.42
C GLY A 53 3.82 -5.23 11.93
N ALA A 54 4.31 -6.26 12.62
CA ALA A 54 5.62 -6.87 12.38
C ALA A 54 5.79 -7.42 10.95
N ALA A 55 4.75 -7.98 10.34
CA ALA A 55 4.83 -8.50 8.97
C ALA A 55 5.23 -7.41 7.97
N GLY A 56 4.66 -6.20 8.10
CA GLY A 56 5.02 -5.04 7.27
C GLY A 56 6.49 -4.64 7.43
N VAL A 57 6.93 -4.49 8.68
CA VAL A 57 8.29 -4.06 9.00
C VAL A 57 9.32 -5.07 8.47
N LEU A 58 9.16 -6.34 8.83
CA LEU A 58 10.10 -7.39 8.42
C LEU A 58 10.05 -7.63 6.91
N GLY A 59 8.86 -7.56 6.30
CA GLY A 59 8.67 -7.68 4.86
C GLY A 59 9.39 -6.57 4.08
N VAL A 60 9.35 -5.32 4.56
CA VAL A 60 10.12 -4.22 3.95
C VAL A 60 11.61 -4.46 4.09
N LEU A 61 12.10 -4.84 5.28
CA LEU A 61 13.53 -5.11 5.49
C LEU A 61 14.03 -6.18 4.52
N ALA A 62 13.28 -7.27 4.32
CA ALA A 62 13.58 -8.28 3.32
C ALA A 62 13.56 -7.71 1.88
N THR A 63 12.54 -6.91 1.55
CA THR A 63 12.36 -6.31 0.22
C THR A 63 13.53 -5.39 -0.17
N VAL A 64 14.05 -4.62 0.78
CA VAL A 64 15.22 -3.77 0.52
C VAL A 64 16.52 -4.57 0.48
N GLY A 65 16.52 -5.88 0.76
CA GLY A 65 17.71 -6.74 0.72
C GLY A 65 18.48 -6.81 2.05
N THR A 66 17.86 -6.41 3.16
CA THR A 66 18.44 -6.55 4.50
C THR A 66 18.26 -7.98 5.00
N LYS A 67 19.34 -8.59 5.50
CA LYS A 67 19.24 -9.85 6.24
C LYS A 67 18.57 -9.62 7.59
N VAL A 68 17.32 -10.04 7.71
CA VAL A 68 16.54 -9.95 8.96
C VAL A 68 17.09 -10.95 9.99
N PRO A 69 17.32 -10.54 11.25
CA PRO A 69 17.71 -11.46 12.32
C PRO A 69 16.67 -12.58 12.52
N THR A 70 17.14 -13.83 12.62
CA THR A 70 16.28 -15.02 12.74
C THR A 70 15.31 -14.93 13.91
N GLU A 71 15.74 -14.41 15.07
CA GLU A 71 14.89 -14.21 16.25
C GLU A 71 13.64 -13.36 15.97
N LEU A 72 13.74 -12.33 15.13
CA LEU A 72 12.60 -11.47 14.79
C LEU A 72 11.63 -12.18 13.83
N VAL A 73 12.16 -13.02 12.95
CA VAL A 73 11.35 -13.85 12.05
C VAL A 73 10.63 -14.94 12.84
N ASP A 74 11.32 -15.56 13.80
CA ASP A 74 10.75 -16.58 14.70
C ASP A 74 9.66 -15.98 15.60
N TRP A 75 9.82 -14.73 16.04
CA TRP A 75 8.77 -14.00 16.75
C TRP A 75 7.51 -13.86 15.89
N LEU A 76 7.65 -13.45 14.63
CA LEU A 76 6.52 -13.31 13.71
C LEU A 76 5.84 -14.66 13.47
N GLU A 77 6.62 -15.70 13.17
CA GLU A 77 6.10 -17.04 12.94
C GLU A 77 5.39 -17.59 14.19
N GLY A 78 5.94 -17.36 15.38
CA GLY A 78 5.37 -17.80 16.65
C GLY A 78 4.12 -17.01 17.07
N ALA A 79 3.94 -15.78 16.58
CA ALA A 79 2.78 -14.96 16.89
C ALA A 79 1.52 -15.37 16.11
N VAL A 80 1.66 -16.14 15.01
CA VAL A 80 0.54 -16.52 14.13
C VAL A 80 -0.30 -17.70 14.66
N PRO A 81 0.28 -18.81 15.14
CA PRO A 81 -0.48 -19.94 15.68
C PRO A 81 -1.35 -19.53 16.88
N GLY A 82 -2.62 -19.93 16.87
CA GLY A 82 -3.55 -19.65 17.98
C GLY A 82 -4.19 -18.26 17.94
N MET A 83 -3.96 -17.48 16.88
CA MET A 83 -4.67 -16.23 16.63
C MET A 83 -6.13 -16.47 16.22
N GLU A 84 -7.10 -15.94 16.99
CA GLU A 84 -8.53 -15.97 16.62
C GLU A 84 -9.02 -14.62 16.08
N GLY A 85 -9.34 -14.56 14.78
CA GLY A 85 -10.08 -13.43 14.20
C GLY A 85 -9.40 -12.55 13.12
N PRO A 86 -8.16 -12.79 12.63
CA PRO A 86 -7.69 -12.03 11.48
C PRO A 86 -8.49 -12.47 10.26
N GLY A 87 -8.99 -11.50 9.50
CA GLY A 87 -9.60 -11.78 8.21
C GLY A 87 -8.56 -12.30 7.21
N PRO A 88 -8.98 -12.86 6.07
CA PRO A 88 -8.07 -13.38 5.04
C PRO A 88 -7.42 -12.28 4.19
N GLY A 89 -7.74 -11.00 4.44
CA GLY A 89 -7.32 -9.85 3.64
C GLY A 89 -5.81 -9.55 3.65
N LEU A 90 -5.43 -8.48 2.94
CA LEU A 90 -4.04 -8.13 2.69
C LEU A 90 -3.42 -7.25 3.78
N VAL A 91 -3.99 -6.07 4.03
CA VAL A 91 -3.31 -5.05 4.87
C VAL A 91 -3.41 -5.41 6.34
N ASP A 92 -4.61 -5.79 6.78
CA ASP A 92 -4.91 -6.13 8.17
C ASP A 92 -5.20 -7.62 8.39
N GLY A 93 -4.86 -8.46 7.41
CA GLY A 93 -5.25 -9.87 7.40
C GLY A 93 -4.11 -10.86 7.16
N LEU A 94 -4.50 -12.14 7.17
CA LEU A 94 -3.62 -13.29 7.01
C LEU A 94 -2.85 -13.30 5.68
N GLY A 95 -3.45 -12.82 4.59
CA GLY A 95 -2.80 -12.78 3.28
C GLY A 95 -1.51 -11.93 3.29
N GLY A 96 -1.52 -10.77 3.96
CA GLY A 96 -0.32 -9.95 4.10
C GLY A 96 0.75 -10.57 5.00
N ILE A 97 0.33 -11.27 6.05
CA ILE A 97 1.26 -12.00 6.94
C ILE A 97 1.92 -13.14 6.16
N ALA A 98 1.15 -13.90 5.37
CA ALA A 98 1.68 -14.98 4.55
C ALA A 98 2.68 -14.48 3.49
N LEU A 99 2.37 -13.37 2.80
CA LEU A 99 3.29 -12.72 1.87
C LEU A 99 4.61 -12.29 2.54
N ALA A 100 4.54 -11.75 3.76
CA ALA A 100 5.73 -11.37 4.50
C ALA A 100 6.56 -12.61 4.89
N LEU A 101 5.92 -13.68 5.37
CA LEU A 101 6.60 -14.93 5.73
C LEU A 101 7.25 -15.61 4.51
N ASP A 102 6.59 -15.63 3.35
CA ASP A 102 7.18 -16.14 2.10
C ASP A 102 8.43 -15.33 1.72
N ARG A 103 8.37 -14.00 1.78
CA ARG A 103 9.53 -13.13 1.51
C ARG A 103 10.67 -13.32 2.51
N LEU A 104 10.36 -13.73 3.74
CA LEU A 104 11.33 -14.06 4.80
C LEU A 104 11.85 -15.50 4.70
N GLY A 105 11.43 -16.27 3.70
CA GLY A 105 11.84 -17.67 3.47
C GLY A 105 11.15 -18.68 4.40
N ARG A 106 10.06 -18.31 5.06
CA ARG A 106 9.24 -19.18 5.92
C ARG A 106 8.09 -19.82 5.14
N HIS A 107 8.41 -20.48 4.03
CA HIS A 107 7.42 -21.02 3.09
C HIS A 107 6.46 -22.04 3.71
N GLU A 108 6.92 -22.86 4.65
CA GLU A 108 6.05 -23.82 5.33
C GLU A 108 5.01 -23.12 6.23
N ALA A 109 5.42 -22.06 6.94
CA ALA A 109 4.52 -21.26 7.76
C ALA A 109 3.54 -20.48 6.91
N ALA A 110 4.02 -19.82 5.85
CA ALA A 110 3.18 -19.14 4.88
C ALA A 110 2.18 -20.11 4.22
N GLY A 111 2.62 -21.32 3.84
CA GLY A 111 1.78 -22.35 3.25
C GLY A 111 0.59 -22.78 4.13
N ARG A 112 0.79 -22.85 5.44
CA ARG A 112 -0.31 -23.12 6.40
C ARG A 112 -1.36 -22.00 6.38
N ILE A 113 -0.91 -20.74 6.40
CA ILE A 113 -1.79 -19.57 6.35
C ILE A 113 -2.53 -19.51 5.01
N TRP A 114 -1.81 -19.76 3.91
CA TRP A 114 -2.37 -19.77 2.58
C TRP A 114 -3.50 -20.80 2.41
N HIS A 115 -3.34 -21.98 3.00
CA HIS A 115 -4.39 -23.00 3.00
C HIS A 115 -5.70 -22.50 3.64
N GLU A 116 -5.61 -21.66 4.67
CA GLU A 116 -6.76 -21.03 5.31
C GLU A 116 -7.33 -19.90 4.45
N VAL A 117 -6.47 -19.02 3.94
CA VAL A 117 -6.83 -17.85 3.12
C VAL A 117 -7.58 -18.26 1.84
N GLU A 118 -7.10 -19.30 1.15
CA GLU A 118 -7.73 -19.82 -0.07
C GLU A 118 -9.15 -20.34 0.17
N ARG A 119 -9.43 -20.85 1.37
CA ARG A 119 -10.71 -21.47 1.74
C ARG A 119 -11.64 -20.54 2.51
N ALA A 120 -11.20 -19.31 2.78
CA ALA A 120 -11.93 -18.39 3.62
C ALA A 120 -13.33 -18.07 3.07
N PRO A 121 -14.38 -18.04 3.90
CA PRO A 121 -15.71 -17.72 3.44
C PRO A 121 -15.80 -16.24 3.02
N LEU A 122 -16.44 -15.97 1.87
CA LEU A 122 -16.49 -14.62 1.26
C LEU A 122 -17.66 -13.76 1.77
N ASP A 123 -18.69 -14.38 2.35
CA ASP A 123 -19.96 -13.74 2.72
C ASP A 123 -19.78 -12.55 3.68
N ARG A 124 -18.74 -12.59 4.53
CA ARG A 124 -18.48 -11.55 5.54
C ARG A 124 -17.49 -10.48 5.11
N LEU A 125 -16.88 -10.58 3.93
CA LEU A 125 -15.81 -9.67 3.51
C LEU A 125 -16.35 -8.41 2.83
N GLY A 126 -15.91 -7.25 3.27
CA GLY A 126 -16.32 -5.97 2.70
C GLY A 126 -15.73 -5.70 1.30
N THR A 127 -16.04 -4.52 0.77
CA THR A 127 -15.54 -4.03 -0.54
C THR A 127 -14.25 -3.21 -0.43
N ALA A 128 -13.68 -3.07 0.78
CA ALA A 128 -12.44 -2.34 1.02
C ALA A 128 -11.21 -3.22 0.79
N LEU A 129 -10.12 -2.65 0.31
CA LEU A 129 -8.86 -3.37 0.09
C LEU A 129 -8.16 -3.74 1.41
N ALA A 130 -8.28 -2.92 2.45
CA ALA A 130 -7.57 -3.12 3.71
C ALA A 130 -7.89 -4.49 4.36
N ASP A 131 -9.16 -4.88 4.35
CA ASP A 131 -9.70 -6.02 5.10
C ASP A 131 -10.73 -6.87 4.31
N GLY A 132 -11.08 -6.47 3.08
CA GLY A 132 -12.15 -7.09 2.31
C GLY A 132 -11.71 -7.88 1.08
N LEU A 133 -12.68 -8.10 0.18
CA LEU A 133 -12.53 -8.91 -1.04
C LEU A 133 -11.37 -8.45 -1.95
N PRO A 134 -11.19 -7.14 -2.25
CA PRO A 134 -10.07 -6.71 -3.09
C PRO A 134 -8.72 -7.03 -2.47
N GLY A 135 -8.58 -6.88 -1.15
CA GLY A 135 -7.35 -7.23 -0.44
C GLY A 135 -7.04 -8.71 -0.53
N LEU A 136 -8.04 -9.57 -0.29
CA LEU A 136 -7.89 -11.02 -0.45
C LEU A 136 -7.46 -11.39 -1.87
N GLY A 137 -8.16 -10.87 -2.89
CA GLY A 137 -7.84 -11.16 -4.29
C GLY A 137 -6.44 -10.70 -4.70
N LEU A 138 -6.03 -9.50 -4.29
CA LEU A 138 -4.69 -8.97 -4.53
C LEU A 138 -3.60 -9.75 -3.79
N ALA A 139 -3.86 -10.22 -2.57
CA ALA A 139 -2.92 -11.06 -1.84
C ALA A 139 -2.69 -12.39 -2.56
N LEU A 140 -3.75 -13.00 -3.12
CA LEU A 140 -3.66 -14.22 -3.90
C LEU A 140 -2.93 -14.00 -5.24
N LEU A 141 -3.11 -12.85 -5.89
CA LEU A 141 -2.37 -12.48 -7.12
C LEU A 141 -0.88 -12.27 -6.87
N GLU A 142 -0.49 -11.69 -5.72
CA GLU A 142 0.91 -11.48 -5.35
C GLU A 142 1.63 -12.73 -4.86
N ARG A 143 0.87 -13.77 -4.51
CA ARG A 143 1.43 -14.96 -3.89
C ARG A 143 2.39 -15.69 -4.82
N ALA A 144 3.55 -16.05 -4.28
CA ALA A 144 4.42 -17.07 -4.84
C ALA A 144 5.15 -17.83 -3.71
N PRO A 145 5.33 -19.16 -3.82
CA PRO A 145 4.85 -20.05 -4.87
C PRO A 145 3.38 -20.52 -4.68
N PHE A 146 2.76 -21.03 -5.75
CA PHE A 146 1.46 -21.70 -5.73
C PHE A 146 1.55 -23.06 -6.42
N SER A 147 0.76 -24.04 -5.95
CA SER A 147 0.79 -25.42 -6.44
C SER A 147 -0.15 -25.68 -7.62
N ASP A 148 -1.23 -24.91 -7.71
CA ASP A 148 -2.28 -25.07 -8.71
C ASP A 148 -2.72 -23.68 -9.19
N GLY A 149 -2.30 -23.30 -10.39
CA GLY A 149 -2.61 -22.00 -10.98
C GLY A 149 -4.06 -21.89 -11.45
N GLU A 150 -4.69 -23.00 -11.85
CA GLU A 150 -6.08 -22.98 -12.31
C GLU A 150 -7.02 -22.78 -11.12
N ALA A 151 -6.82 -23.54 -10.04
CA ALA A 151 -7.58 -23.38 -8.80
C ALA A 151 -7.41 -21.98 -8.19
N LEU A 152 -6.21 -21.40 -8.28
CA LEU A 152 -5.94 -20.03 -7.83
C LEU A 152 -6.72 -19.00 -8.66
N CYS A 153 -6.71 -19.14 -9.99
CA CYS A 153 -7.48 -18.28 -10.90
C CYS A 153 -8.99 -18.40 -10.64
N ASP A 154 -9.54 -19.61 -10.54
CA ASP A 154 -10.94 -19.84 -10.21
C ASP A 154 -11.33 -19.14 -8.91
N ARG A 155 -10.44 -19.23 -7.90
CA ARG A 155 -10.66 -18.56 -6.62
C ARG A 155 -10.67 -17.05 -6.75
N ILE A 156 -9.73 -16.47 -7.48
CA ILE A 156 -9.66 -15.03 -7.77
C ILE A 156 -10.92 -14.56 -8.50
N PHE A 157 -11.39 -15.31 -9.48
CA PHE A 157 -12.60 -14.97 -10.23
C PHE A 157 -13.86 -15.04 -9.37
N LEU A 158 -13.98 -16.03 -8.47
CA LEU A 158 -15.06 -16.08 -7.49
C LEU A 158 -15.07 -14.84 -6.56
N ILE A 159 -13.90 -14.37 -6.14
CA ILE A 159 -13.77 -13.16 -5.32
C ILE A 159 -14.20 -11.92 -6.13
N ALA A 160 -13.83 -11.85 -7.41
CA ALA A 160 -14.20 -10.75 -8.30
C ALA A 160 -15.70 -10.70 -8.57
N GLU A 161 -16.34 -11.83 -8.87
CA GLU A 161 -17.80 -11.91 -9.07
C GLU A 161 -18.56 -11.47 -7.81
N GLU A 162 -18.12 -11.91 -6.63
CA GLU A 162 -18.73 -11.51 -5.37
C GLU A 162 -18.54 -10.01 -5.10
N LEU A 163 -17.38 -9.44 -5.45
CA LEU A 163 -17.15 -8.00 -5.36
C LEU A 163 -18.06 -7.22 -6.31
N VAL A 164 -18.17 -7.63 -7.58
CA VAL A 164 -19.06 -7.02 -8.57
C VAL A 164 -20.50 -7.03 -8.08
N ARG A 165 -20.99 -8.18 -7.59
CA ARG A 165 -22.34 -8.30 -7.03
C ARG A 165 -22.60 -7.29 -5.91
N ARG A 166 -21.67 -7.12 -4.96
CA ARG A 166 -21.82 -6.15 -3.85
C ARG A 166 -21.81 -4.70 -4.31
N LEU A 167 -20.98 -4.37 -5.30
CA LEU A 167 -20.92 -3.03 -5.88
C LEU A 167 -22.22 -2.69 -6.64
N GLU A 168 -22.81 -3.67 -7.33
CA GLU A 168 -24.09 -3.56 -8.04
C GLU A 168 -25.28 -3.40 -7.09
N ASP A 169 -25.33 -4.20 -6.03
CA ASP A 169 -26.39 -4.17 -5.01
C ASP A 169 -26.39 -2.88 -4.18
N GLY A 170 -25.38 -2.01 -4.35
CA GLY A 170 -25.22 -0.83 -3.52
C GLY A 170 -24.81 -1.14 -2.08
N ALA A 171 -24.51 -2.41 -1.78
CA ALA A 171 -24.04 -2.90 -0.49
C ALA A 171 -22.54 -2.61 -0.29
N HIS A 172 -22.08 -1.44 -0.74
CA HIS A 172 -20.68 -1.05 -0.71
C HIS A 172 -20.37 -0.29 0.59
N ASP A 173 -19.34 -0.73 1.30
CA ASP A 173 -18.84 -0.06 2.51
C ASP A 173 -17.84 1.04 2.17
N LEU A 174 -17.89 1.57 0.95
CA LEU A 174 -17.05 2.66 0.42
C LEU A 174 -17.43 4.00 1.07
N ARG A 175 -17.47 4.07 2.40
CA ARG A 175 -17.79 5.29 3.15
C ARG A 175 -16.61 6.28 3.20
N ARG A 176 -15.50 5.91 2.59
CA ARG A 176 -14.23 6.65 2.56
C ARG A 176 -13.62 6.49 1.17
N PRO A 177 -12.90 7.48 0.65
CA PRO A 177 -12.23 7.38 -0.64
C PRO A 177 -10.81 6.78 -0.48
N GLY A 178 -10.21 6.41 -1.60
CA GLY A 178 -8.80 6.06 -1.69
C GLY A 178 -8.54 4.57 -1.77
N LEU A 179 -7.26 4.21 -1.81
CA LEU A 179 -6.80 2.87 -2.12
C LEU A 179 -7.20 1.83 -1.06
N LEU A 180 -7.14 2.17 0.23
CA LEU A 180 -7.33 1.19 1.31
C LEU A 180 -8.80 0.90 1.62
N HIS A 181 -9.63 1.94 1.64
CA HIS A 181 -11.02 1.85 2.12
C HIS A 181 -12.04 2.35 1.10
N GLY A 182 -11.59 2.87 -0.04
CA GLY A 182 -12.42 3.42 -1.08
C GLY A 182 -12.46 2.57 -2.34
N GLY A 183 -13.16 3.11 -3.32
CA GLY A 183 -13.41 2.48 -4.60
C GLY A 183 -12.15 2.22 -5.40
N ALA A 184 -11.07 3.00 -5.22
CA ALA A 184 -9.81 2.78 -5.91
C ALA A 184 -9.20 1.40 -5.61
N GLY A 185 -9.30 0.90 -4.37
CA GLY A 185 -8.82 -0.44 -4.03
C GLY A 185 -9.61 -1.56 -4.71
N ALA A 186 -10.94 -1.40 -4.77
CA ALA A 186 -11.81 -2.32 -5.50
C ALA A 186 -11.53 -2.26 -7.01
N ALA A 187 -11.38 -1.06 -7.57
CA ALA A 187 -11.07 -0.86 -8.98
C ALA A 187 -9.73 -1.50 -9.36
N LEU A 188 -8.67 -1.33 -8.55
CA LEU A 188 -7.37 -1.93 -8.82
C LEU A 188 -7.46 -3.46 -8.96
N PHE A 189 -8.13 -4.12 -8.03
CA PHE A 189 -8.32 -5.57 -8.11
C PHE A 189 -9.12 -5.98 -9.36
N LEU A 190 -10.21 -5.27 -9.68
CA LEU A 190 -11.04 -5.56 -10.85
C LEU A 190 -10.30 -5.31 -12.17
N LEU A 191 -9.39 -4.33 -12.24
CA LEU A 191 -8.54 -4.10 -13.42
C LEU A 191 -7.63 -5.31 -13.67
N HIS A 192 -7.00 -5.85 -12.63
CA HIS A 192 -6.17 -7.06 -12.77
C HIS A 192 -6.98 -8.27 -13.24
N VAL A 193 -8.19 -8.46 -12.71
CA VAL A 193 -9.08 -9.53 -13.17
C VAL A 193 -9.55 -9.30 -14.61
N TYR A 194 -9.80 -8.05 -15.00
CA TYR A 194 -10.11 -7.69 -16.38
C TYR A 194 -8.96 -8.04 -17.32
N GLU A 195 -7.71 -7.81 -16.94
CA GLU A 195 -6.55 -8.16 -17.77
C GLU A 195 -6.40 -9.67 -17.97
N MET A 196 -6.83 -10.47 -16.99
CA MET A 196 -6.84 -11.93 -17.08
C MET A 196 -8.01 -12.50 -17.90
N THR A 197 -9.16 -11.82 -17.91
CA THR A 197 -10.44 -12.39 -18.40
C THR A 197 -11.05 -11.65 -19.59
N ALA A 198 -10.66 -10.40 -19.81
CA ALA A 198 -11.30 -9.42 -20.69
C ALA A 198 -12.80 -9.18 -20.40
N ASP A 199 -13.32 -9.53 -19.22
CA ASP A 199 -14.72 -9.31 -18.86
C ASP A 199 -15.01 -7.82 -18.59
N ARG A 200 -15.75 -7.19 -19.49
CA ARG A 200 -16.11 -5.76 -19.43
C ARG A 200 -16.93 -5.39 -18.20
N ARG A 201 -17.59 -6.33 -17.50
CA ARG A 201 -18.27 -6.06 -16.23
C ARG A 201 -17.29 -5.56 -15.17
N MET A 202 -16.10 -6.15 -15.11
CA MET A 202 -15.04 -5.75 -14.17
C MET A 202 -14.63 -4.29 -14.41
N LEU A 203 -14.44 -3.92 -15.68
CA LEU A 203 -14.04 -2.58 -16.08
C LEU A 203 -15.14 -1.54 -15.78
N ALA A 204 -16.41 -1.87 -16.02
CA ALA A 204 -17.54 -0.99 -15.71
C ALA A 204 -17.66 -0.71 -14.19
N GLN A 205 -17.47 -1.73 -13.35
CA GLN A 205 -17.47 -1.55 -11.90
C GLN A 205 -16.24 -0.80 -11.39
N ALA A 206 -15.06 -1.01 -11.99
CA ALA A 206 -13.87 -0.23 -11.69
C ALA A 206 -14.07 1.27 -11.97
N GLU A 207 -14.63 1.63 -13.14
CA GLU A 207 -14.95 3.03 -13.47
C GLU A 207 -15.96 3.63 -12.47
N ARG A 208 -17.01 2.89 -12.10
CA ARG A 208 -18.01 3.33 -11.13
C ARG A 208 -17.40 3.56 -9.74
N ALA A 209 -16.52 2.67 -9.28
CA ALA A 209 -15.84 2.79 -8.01
C ALA A 209 -14.89 4.01 -7.97
N LEU A 210 -14.18 4.29 -9.07
CA LEU A 210 -13.32 5.47 -9.20
C LEU A 210 -14.13 6.78 -9.22
N ARG A 211 -15.27 6.81 -9.92
CA ARG A 211 -16.19 7.95 -9.89
C ARG A 211 -16.70 8.22 -8.47
N HIS A 212 -17.05 7.17 -7.73
CA HIS A 212 -17.48 7.31 -6.34
C HIS A 212 -16.41 8.00 -5.48
N ASP A 213 -15.15 7.57 -5.58
CA ASP A 213 -14.06 8.18 -4.82
C ASP A 213 -13.82 9.64 -5.20
N LEU A 214 -13.85 9.97 -6.48
CA LEU A 214 -13.71 11.35 -6.95
C LEU A 214 -14.87 12.25 -6.51
N ALA A 215 -16.10 11.74 -6.53
CA ALA A 215 -17.27 12.45 -5.99
C ALA A 215 -17.08 12.75 -4.50
N PHE A 216 -16.65 11.75 -3.71
CA PHE A 216 -16.38 11.92 -2.28
C PHE A 216 -15.25 12.93 -2.02
N LEU A 217 -14.21 12.90 -2.86
CA LEU A 217 -13.07 13.81 -2.77
C LEU A 217 -13.39 15.23 -3.27
N GLY A 218 -14.60 15.49 -3.76
CA GLY A 218 -15.03 16.82 -4.22
C GLY A 218 -14.44 17.21 -5.58
N TRP A 219 -14.30 16.25 -6.51
CA TRP A 219 -13.78 16.49 -7.85
C TRP A 219 -14.87 17.01 -8.81
N ALA A 220 -14.67 18.24 -9.32
CA ALA A 220 -15.40 18.82 -10.44
C ALA A 220 -16.94 18.60 -10.39
N ASP A 221 -17.53 18.18 -11.51
CA ASP A 221 -18.96 17.89 -11.69
C ASP A 221 -19.41 16.58 -11.04
N LEU A 222 -18.49 15.73 -10.58
CA LEU A 222 -18.82 14.54 -9.78
C LEU A 222 -19.14 14.89 -8.33
N ALA A 223 -18.67 16.05 -7.85
CA ALA A 223 -18.85 16.50 -6.49
C ALA A 223 -20.29 16.97 -6.23
N ALA A 224 -20.78 16.75 -5.00
CA ALA A 224 -21.99 17.43 -4.53
C ALA A 224 -21.75 18.95 -4.47
N GLU A 225 -22.80 19.74 -4.70
CA GLU A 225 -22.72 21.21 -4.63
C GLU A 225 -22.20 21.67 -3.26
N GLY A 226 -21.16 22.51 -3.26
CA GLY A 226 -20.51 23.01 -2.05
C GLY A 226 -19.58 22.02 -1.34
N ALA A 227 -19.33 20.84 -1.90
CA ALA A 227 -18.38 19.89 -1.33
C ALA A 227 -16.95 20.47 -1.30
N PRO A 228 -16.17 20.23 -0.23
CA PRO A 228 -14.79 20.67 -0.17
C PRO A 228 -13.92 19.90 -1.20
N GLU A 229 -12.96 20.59 -1.82
CA GLU A 229 -12.00 20.00 -2.75
C GLU A 229 -10.91 19.20 -2.03
N LEU A 230 -11.31 18.10 -1.38
CA LEU A 230 -10.42 17.20 -0.64
C LEU A 230 -9.37 16.56 -1.55
N TRP A 231 -9.70 16.32 -2.83
CA TRP A 231 -8.76 15.80 -3.83
C TRP A 231 -7.50 16.65 -3.93
N ARG A 232 -7.61 17.97 -3.74
CA ARG A 232 -6.47 18.88 -3.84
C ARG A 232 -5.70 18.95 -2.54
N THR A 233 -6.37 18.81 -1.39
CA THR A 233 -5.77 19.06 -0.06
C THR A 233 -5.25 17.80 0.62
N ARG A 234 -5.65 16.61 0.15
CA ARG A 234 -5.25 15.31 0.69
C ARG A 234 -4.70 14.37 -0.38
N PRO A 235 -3.56 14.69 -1.02
CA PRO A 235 -2.89 13.79 -1.97
C PRO A 235 -2.16 12.64 -1.26
N LEU A 236 -2.88 11.88 -0.45
CA LEU A 236 -2.35 10.72 0.31
C LEU A 236 -2.57 9.44 -0.49
N LEU A 237 -1.64 8.49 -0.37
CA LEU A 237 -1.68 7.21 -1.08
C LEU A 237 -2.83 6.32 -0.58
N GLY A 238 -2.94 6.11 0.73
CA GLY A 238 -3.87 5.13 1.29
C GLY A 238 -5.33 5.57 1.32
N SER A 239 -5.59 6.83 1.68
CA SER A 239 -6.96 7.36 1.92
C SER A 239 -7.24 8.69 1.22
N GLY A 240 -6.40 9.05 0.24
CA GLY A 240 -6.46 10.31 -0.46
C GLY A 240 -6.50 10.16 -1.96
N SER A 241 -6.40 11.29 -2.65
CA SER A 241 -6.48 11.35 -4.11
C SER A 241 -5.28 10.71 -4.81
N ALA A 242 -4.10 10.67 -4.20
CA ALA A 242 -2.89 10.17 -4.85
C ALA A 242 -3.01 8.68 -5.22
N GLY A 243 -3.52 7.85 -4.31
CA GLY A 243 -3.81 6.44 -4.62
C GLY A 243 -4.91 6.27 -5.66
N VAL A 244 -5.94 7.13 -5.63
CA VAL A 244 -6.99 7.14 -6.67
C VAL A 244 -6.38 7.44 -8.03
N ALA A 245 -5.50 8.45 -8.13
CA ALA A 245 -4.86 8.83 -9.38
C ALA A 245 -3.96 7.74 -9.96
N MET A 246 -3.26 6.97 -9.12
CA MET A 246 -2.50 5.81 -9.58
C MET A 246 -3.41 4.75 -10.22
N VAL A 247 -4.58 4.49 -9.63
CA VAL A 247 -5.53 3.54 -10.23
C VAL A 247 -6.23 4.12 -11.47
N LEU A 248 -6.47 5.45 -11.52
CA LEU A 248 -6.91 6.12 -12.75
C LEU A 248 -5.86 5.96 -13.86
N HIS A 249 -4.57 6.02 -13.52
CA HIS A 249 -3.48 5.81 -14.47
C HIS A 249 -3.54 4.42 -15.12
N GLU A 250 -3.77 3.38 -14.31
CA GLU A 250 -3.96 2.02 -14.83
C GLU A 250 -5.24 1.87 -15.64
N ALA A 251 -6.35 2.45 -15.16
CA ALA A 251 -7.63 2.39 -15.85
C ALA A 251 -7.57 3.04 -17.24
N LEU A 252 -6.75 4.08 -17.45
CA LEU A 252 -6.55 4.76 -18.73
C LEU A 252 -5.91 3.87 -19.82
N ASN A 253 -5.27 2.76 -19.44
CA ASN A 253 -4.80 1.77 -20.42
C ASN A 253 -5.96 1.03 -21.11
N HIS A 254 -7.14 1.02 -20.46
CA HIS A 254 -8.30 0.22 -20.86
C HIS A 254 -9.55 1.06 -21.16
N LEU A 255 -9.59 2.30 -20.64
CA LEU A 255 -10.70 3.25 -20.76
C LEU A 255 -10.23 4.56 -21.39
N ASP A 256 -10.81 4.91 -22.55
CA ASP A 256 -10.64 6.24 -23.14
C ASP A 256 -11.73 7.18 -22.60
N THR A 257 -11.38 7.92 -21.55
CA THR A 257 -12.35 8.71 -20.79
C THR A 257 -11.73 10.06 -20.42
N PRO A 258 -12.09 11.16 -21.12
CA PRO A 258 -11.41 12.46 -20.96
C PRO A 258 -11.36 13.00 -19.53
N TRP A 259 -12.43 12.81 -18.74
CA TRP A 259 -12.46 13.26 -17.35
C TRP A 259 -11.44 12.50 -16.47
N MET A 260 -11.14 11.24 -16.79
CA MET A 260 -10.20 10.40 -16.05
C MET A 260 -8.77 10.92 -16.25
N LEU A 261 -8.42 11.27 -17.49
CA LEU A 261 -7.14 11.91 -17.80
C LEU A 261 -6.98 13.25 -17.06
N GLN A 262 -8.01 14.10 -17.11
CA GLN A 262 -8.01 15.39 -16.43
C GLN A 262 -7.87 15.25 -14.90
N ALA A 263 -8.61 14.32 -14.30
CA ALA A 263 -8.52 14.04 -12.86
C ALA A 263 -7.12 13.54 -12.47
N ARG A 264 -6.58 12.57 -13.23
CA ARG A 264 -5.24 12.04 -13.01
C ARG A 264 -4.18 13.15 -13.05
N ASP A 265 -4.20 14.01 -14.07
CA ASP A 265 -3.20 15.06 -14.23
C ASP A 265 -3.29 16.17 -13.18
N ALA A 266 -4.51 16.57 -12.81
CA ALA A 266 -4.72 17.58 -11.78
C ALA A 266 -4.35 17.07 -10.37
N ILE A 267 -4.60 15.80 -10.09
CA ILE A 267 -4.16 15.18 -8.83
C ILE A 267 -2.64 15.05 -8.80
N ALA A 268 -1.99 14.68 -9.92
CA ALA A 268 -0.53 14.67 -10.01
C ALA A 268 0.04 16.07 -9.71
N GLU A 269 -0.53 17.13 -10.28
CA GLU A 269 -0.16 18.51 -9.97
C GLU A 269 -0.40 18.88 -8.49
N ALA A 270 -1.47 18.36 -7.87
CA ALA A 270 -1.70 18.53 -6.45
C ALA A 270 -0.64 17.82 -5.59
N CYS A 271 -0.17 16.63 -6.00
CA CYS A 271 0.94 15.92 -5.35
C CYS A 271 2.24 16.73 -5.43
N GLU A 272 2.53 17.34 -6.59
CA GLU A 272 3.68 18.23 -6.79
C GLU A 272 3.62 19.45 -5.86
N ARG A 273 2.45 20.05 -5.69
CA ARG A 273 2.30 21.28 -4.89
C ARG A 273 2.18 21.03 -3.38
N ARG A 274 1.66 19.88 -2.96
CA ARG A 274 1.28 19.61 -1.56
C ARG A 274 1.90 18.33 -1.01
N VAL A 275 3.20 18.42 -0.78
CA VAL A 275 3.93 17.44 0.03
C VAL A 275 3.85 17.86 1.50
N GLY A 276 3.12 17.08 2.29
CA GLY A 276 2.93 17.35 3.72
C GLY A 276 4.21 17.16 4.54
N SER A 277 4.19 17.58 5.81
CA SER A 277 5.30 17.36 6.75
C SER A 277 5.29 15.97 7.38
N HIS A 278 4.19 15.25 7.26
CA HIS A 278 3.99 13.95 7.89
C HIS A 278 4.67 12.84 7.10
N ALA A 279 5.53 12.07 7.74
CA ALA A 279 6.17 10.90 7.14
C ALA A 279 5.20 9.72 7.10
N GLY A 280 5.45 8.77 6.19
CA GLY A 280 4.65 7.55 6.05
C GLY A 280 4.26 7.27 4.60
N LEU A 281 4.07 5.99 4.30
CA LEU A 281 3.70 5.52 2.97
C LEU A 281 2.21 5.69 2.70
N LEU A 282 1.33 5.23 3.59
CA LEU A 282 -0.12 5.29 3.37
C LEU A 282 -0.70 6.66 3.73
N HIS A 283 -0.09 7.32 4.72
CA HIS A 283 -0.61 8.57 5.30
C HIS A 283 0.48 9.66 5.45
N GLY A 284 1.33 9.82 4.43
CA GLY A 284 2.38 10.83 4.48
C GLY A 284 2.99 11.18 3.12
N TRP A 285 4.00 12.05 3.19
CA TRP A 285 4.72 12.55 2.01
C TRP A 285 5.38 11.43 1.20
N ALA A 286 5.80 10.34 1.85
CA ALA A 286 6.54 9.28 1.18
C ALA A 286 5.65 8.59 0.14
N GLY A 287 4.39 8.30 0.49
CA GLY A 287 3.40 7.82 -0.47
C GLY A 287 3.02 8.83 -1.54
N THR A 288 2.90 10.12 -1.18
CA THR A 288 2.63 11.17 -2.17
C THR A 288 3.73 11.25 -3.23
N LEU A 289 5.00 11.12 -2.83
CA LEU A 289 6.13 11.12 -3.77
C LEU A 289 6.19 9.86 -4.62
N VAL A 290 5.89 8.69 -4.05
CA VAL A 290 5.75 7.44 -4.83
C VAL A 290 4.66 7.59 -5.89
N ALA A 291 3.49 8.10 -5.51
CA ALA A 291 2.40 8.33 -6.46
C ALA A 291 2.78 9.36 -7.52
N LEU A 292 3.41 10.48 -7.13
CA LEU A 292 3.86 11.48 -8.09
C LEU A 292 4.85 10.89 -9.10
N HIS A 293 5.83 10.14 -8.61
CA HIS A 293 6.82 9.46 -9.45
C HIS A 293 6.14 8.51 -10.43
N TYR A 294 5.19 7.70 -9.94
CA TYR A 294 4.39 6.78 -10.75
C TYR A 294 3.60 7.49 -11.85
N LEU A 295 2.97 8.63 -11.55
CA LEU A 295 2.11 9.36 -12.47
C LEU A 295 2.85 10.15 -13.55
N ARG A 296 4.13 10.47 -13.30
CA ARG A 296 4.95 11.34 -14.15
C ARG A 296 6.13 10.63 -14.80
N SER A 297 6.43 9.40 -14.42
CA SER A 297 7.54 8.62 -14.95
C SER A 297 7.03 7.38 -15.69
N ARG A 298 7.75 6.98 -16.73
CA ARG A 298 7.55 5.72 -17.42
C ARG A 298 8.71 4.77 -17.09
N PRO A 299 8.51 3.44 -17.13
CA PRO A 299 9.59 2.49 -16.90
C PRO A 299 10.80 2.74 -17.81
N TRP A 300 10.58 3.07 -19.08
CA TRP A 300 11.65 3.31 -20.05
C TRP A 300 12.27 4.72 -20.02
N ASP A 301 11.81 5.61 -19.13
CA ASP A 301 12.43 6.94 -18.99
C ASP A 301 13.82 6.79 -18.33
N PRO A 302 14.81 7.60 -18.72
CA PRO A 302 16.13 7.58 -18.10
C PRO A 302 16.04 7.78 -16.57
N PRO A 303 16.82 7.04 -15.76
CA PRO A 303 16.76 7.16 -14.30
C PRO A 303 16.91 8.61 -13.78
N ALA A 304 17.73 9.42 -14.45
CA ALA A 304 17.92 10.83 -14.12
C ALA A 304 16.64 11.68 -14.27
N ASP A 305 15.82 11.38 -15.29
CA ASP A 305 14.56 12.09 -15.56
C ASP A 305 13.49 11.65 -14.56
N ARG A 306 13.41 10.35 -14.27
CA ARG A 306 12.49 9.83 -13.24
C ARG A 306 12.83 10.41 -11.85
N HIS A 307 14.12 10.54 -11.52
CA HIS A 307 14.58 11.17 -10.29
C HIS A 307 14.27 12.68 -10.26
N ALA A 308 14.36 13.37 -11.41
CA ALA A 308 14.09 14.80 -11.51
C ALA A 308 12.68 15.20 -11.04
N VAL A 309 11.70 14.30 -11.19
CA VAL A 309 10.31 14.48 -10.75
C VAL A 309 10.22 14.74 -9.24
N VAL A 310 10.99 13.99 -8.43
CA VAL A 310 10.88 14.02 -6.96
C VAL A 310 12.02 14.76 -6.26
N ARG A 311 13.14 15.01 -6.97
CA ARG A 311 14.33 15.70 -6.45
C ARG A 311 14.02 17.00 -5.67
N PRO A 312 13.18 17.94 -6.15
CA PRO A 312 12.90 19.18 -5.40
C PRO A 312 12.23 18.95 -4.04
N HIS A 313 11.60 17.79 -3.84
CA HIS A 313 10.98 17.39 -2.58
C HIS A 313 11.97 16.68 -1.67
N LEU A 314 12.81 15.81 -2.24
CA LEU A 314 13.86 15.09 -1.51
C LEU A 314 14.93 16.05 -0.96
N GLU A 315 15.28 17.11 -1.69
CA GLU A 315 16.20 18.16 -1.23
C GLU A 315 15.69 18.85 0.05
N ARG A 316 14.37 19.06 0.19
CA ARG A 316 13.79 19.62 1.42
C ARG A 316 13.92 18.67 2.61
N LEU A 317 13.97 17.38 2.34
CA LEU A 317 14.14 16.31 3.34
C LEU A 317 15.61 16.03 3.65
N ALA A 318 16.53 16.57 2.85
CA ALA A 318 17.96 16.31 2.99
C ALA A 318 18.60 17.08 4.16
N HIS A 319 17.89 18.05 4.76
CA HIS A 319 18.32 18.74 5.96
C HIS A 319 18.50 17.74 7.14
N PRO A 320 19.62 17.76 7.88
CA PRO A 320 19.89 16.80 8.96
C PRO A 320 18.78 16.71 10.02
N ALA A 321 18.16 17.83 10.37
CA ALA A 321 17.03 17.86 11.31
C ALA A 321 15.75 17.20 10.76
N ALA A 322 15.56 17.18 9.43
CA ALA A 322 14.46 16.44 8.80
C ALA A 322 14.78 14.94 8.80
N ARG A 323 16.02 14.56 8.44
CA ARG A 323 16.50 13.17 8.44
C ARG A 323 16.41 12.51 9.82
N ALA A 324 16.82 13.22 10.88
CA ALA A 324 16.75 12.73 12.25
C ALA A 324 15.33 12.45 12.75
N ARG A 325 14.29 12.98 12.07
CA ARG A 325 12.88 12.75 12.42
C ARG A 325 12.26 11.60 11.64
N ILE A 326 12.86 11.13 10.54
CA ILE A 326 12.31 10.05 9.70
C ILE A 326 12.04 8.76 10.51
N PRO A 327 12.94 8.30 11.41
CA PRO A 327 12.69 7.09 12.19
C PRO A 327 11.62 7.25 13.29
N PHE A 328 11.11 8.47 13.56
CA PHE A 328 10.37 8.81 14.78
C PHE A 328 8.98 9.42 14.55
N VAL A 329 8.42 9.34 13.35
CA VAL A 329 7.14 10.01 13.03
C VAL A 329 6.05 8.97 12.76
N GLY A 330 5.22 8.68 13.78
CA GLY A 330 3.88 8.09 13.60
C GLY A 330 2.82 9.15 13.27
N LEU A 331 1.56 8.77 13.03
CA LEU A 331 0.47 9.61 12.46
C LEU A 331 0.20 10.98 13.14
N ASP A 332 0.58 11.14 14.41
CA ASP A 332 0.47 12.40 15.16
C ASP A 332 1.82 13.07 15.48
N ALA A 333 2.94 12.55 14.93
CA ALA A 333 4.32 12.98 15.17
C ALA A 333 4.73 13.02 16.67
N SER A 334 3.91 12.42 17.54
CA SER A 334 4.07 12.41 19.00
C SER A 334 4.64 11.09 19.52
N ARG A 335 4.66 10.03 18.70
CA ARG A 335 5.18 8.71 19.03
C ARG A 335 5.97 8.14 17.86
N SER A 336 7.02 7.39 18.18
CA SER A 336 7.79 6.64 17.19
C SER A 336 6.93 5.54 16.56
N SER A 337 7.03 5.38 15.24
CA SER A 337 6.40 4.32 14.48
C SER A 337 7.41 3.72 13.50
N ALA A 338 7.54 2.40 13.53
CA ALA A 338 8.35 1.65 12.59
C ALA A 338 7.53 1.00 11.47
N ASP A 339 6.19 1.04 11.55
CA ASP A 339 5.31 0.28 10.66
C ASP A 339 5.31 0.72 9.19
N LEU A 340 4.64 -0.07 8.34
CA LEU A 340 4.56 0.16 6.90
C LEU A 340 3.71 1.38 6.55
N GLY A 341 2.55 1.54 7.19
CA GLY A 341 1.59 2.56 6.78
C GLY A 341 1.99 3.98 7.16
N THR A 342 2.45 4.14 8.40
CA THR A 342 2.67 5.43 9.05
C THR A 342 4.14 5.64 9.41
N GLY A 343 4.91 4.57 9.54
CA GLY A 343 6.24 4.60 10.14
C GLY A 343 7.42 4.53 9.18
N ALA A 344 8.58 4.28 9.79
CA ALA A 344 9.88 4.28 9.13
C ALA A 344 10.02 3.19 8.05
N ALA A 345 9.39 2.02 8.20
CA ALA A 345 9.41 0.99 7.15
C ALA A 345 8.71 1.47 5.88
N GLY A 346 7.58 2.17 6.00
CA GLY A 346 6.91 2.80 4.86
C GLY A 346 7.79 3.80 4.12
N VAL A 347 8.50 4.65 4.88
CA VAL A 347 9.42 5.63 4.29
C VAL A 347 10.61 4.92 3.63
N LEU A 348 11.17 3.90 4.26
CA LEU A 348 12.26 3.11 3.70
C LEU A 348 11.87 2.47 2.37
N LEU A 349 10.68 1.86 2.29
CA LEU A 349 10.17 1.26 1.05
C LEU A 349 9.96 2.32 -0.04
N ALA A 350 9.40 3.48 0.30
CA ALA A 350 9.22 4.57 -0.64
C ALA A 350 10.55 5.10 -1.19
N LEU A 351 11.53 5.34 -0.32
CA LEU A 351 12.85 5.80 -0.75
C LEU A 351 13.58 4.73 -1.57
N GLU A 352 13.43 3.45 -1.25
CA GLU A 352 14.00 2.36 -2.05
C GLU A 352 13.38 2.34 -3.46
N HIS A 353 12.08 2.59 -3.59
CA HIS A 353 11.44 2.70 -4.91
C HIS A 353 11.91 3.94 -5.69
N LEU A 354 12.11 5.08 -5.01
CA LEU A 354 12.45 6.35 -5.66
C LEU A 354 13.95 6.51 -5.99
N LEU A 355 14.83 5.90 -5.18
CA LEU A 355 16.28 6.14 -5.18
C LEU A 355 17.13 4.86 -5.23
N GLY A 356 16.52 3.69 -5.02
CA GLY A 356 17.22 2.42 -5.04
C GLY A 356 17.72 2.06 -6.45
N GLU A 357 18.74 1.20 -6.48
CA GLU A 357 19.26 0.67 -7.74
C GLU A 357 18.32 -0.42 -8.30
N GLY A 358 18.17 -0.42 -9.63
CA GLY A 358 17.36 -1.38 -10.37
C GLY A 358 15.90 -0.96 -10.55
N GLU A 359 15.22 -1.61 -11.49
CA GLU A 359 13.77 -1.46 -11.61
C GLU A 359 13.08 -2.28 -10.53
N ARG A 360 12.25 -1.61 -9.73
CA ARG A 360 11.45 -2.25 -8.70
C ARG A 360 9.98 -1.93 -8.92
N ARG A 361 9.21 -3.00 -9.06
CA ARG A 361 7.75 -2.93 -9.11
C ARG A 361 7.22 -2.33 -7.82
N LEU A 362 6.25 -1.43 -7.94
CA LEU A 362 5.46 -1.04 -6.77
C LEU A 362 4.50 -2.19 -6.43
N PRO A 363 4.48 -2.71 -5.19
CA PRO A 363 3.56 -3.78 -4.83
C PRO A 363 2.12 -3.42 -5.20
N LEU A 364 1.38 -4.39 -5.73
CA LEU A 364 -0.03 -4.27 -6.17
C LEU A 364 -0.27 -3.60 -7.54
N PHE A 365 0.75 -2.97 -8.15
CA PHE A 365 0.67 -2.31 -9.45
C PHE A 365 1.56 -3.08 -10.45
N TRP A 366 0.95 -3.69 -11.48
CA TRP A 366 1.61 -4.64 -12.39
C TRP A 366 2.04 -4.01 -13.70
#